data_AF-A0A526XSH7-F1
#
_entry.id   AF-A0A526XSH7-F1
#
_cell.length_a   1.000
_cell.length_b   1.000
_cell.length_c   1.000
_cell.angle_alpha   90.00
_cell.angle_beta   90.00
_cell.angle_gamma   90.00
#
_symmetry.space_group_name_H-M   'P 1'
#
loop_
_entity.id
_entity.type
_entity.pdbx_description
1 polymer ?
#
loop_
_entity_poly.entity_id
_entity_poly.type
_entity_poly.pdbx_seq_one_letter_code
_entity_poly.pdbx_strand_id
1 'polypeptide(L)'
;TGPLRRALGRFFENRAARAGLLIVIPILLAVSTYSLWWPFSPNAIDLRAINKGPSAIHWLGSDGVGRDVMARLLQGGRISLLVAVCSIAISIVIGFLVGAVAS
;
A
#
# COMPACT_ATOMS: atom_id res chain seq x y z
N THR A 1 -25.64 -9.92 22.66
CA THR A 1 -25.12 -9.16 21.49
C THR A 1 -23.71 -8.68 21.79
N GLY A 2 -22.68 -9.29 21.18
CA GLY A 2 -21.28 -9.11 21.60
C GLY A 2 -20.74 -7.68 21.45
N PRO A 3 -19.80 -7.25 22.31
CA PRO A 3 -19.21 -5.90 22.29
C PRO A 3 -18.57 -5.55 20.94
N LEU A 4 -17.93 -6.51 20.27
CA LEU A 4 -17.33 -6.35 18.94
C LEU A 4 -18.34 -5.95 17.86
N ARG A 5 -19.56 -6.51 17.92
CA ARG A 5 -20.62 -6.26 16.94
C ARG A 5 -21.16 -4.82 17.05
N ARG A 6 -21.11 -4.22 18.24
CA ARG A 6 -21.49 -2.82 18.49
C ARG A 6 -20.39 -1.83 18.05
N ALA A 7 -19.12 -2.18 18.27
CA ALA A 7 -18.00 -1.38 17.80
C ALA A 7 -17.95 -1.30 16.26
N LEU A 8 -18.14 -2.43 15.58
CA LEU A 8 -18.22 -2.49 14.12
C LEU A 8 -19.41 -1.70 13.58
N GLY A 9 -20.60 -1.83 14.20
CA GLY A 9 -21.79 -1.05 13.81
C GLY A 9 -21.54 0.46 13.82
N ARG A 10 -20.94 0.99 14.89
CA ARG A 10 -20.61 2.43 15.00
C ARG A 10 -19.52 2.88 14.03
N PHE A 11 -18.54 2.02 13.74
CA PHE A 11 -17.50 2.31 12.77
C PHE A 11 -18.08 2.47 11.36
N PHE A 12 -19.02 1.60 10.96
CA PHE A 12 -19.71 1.70 9.66
C PHE A 12 -20.79 2.78 9.61
N GLU A 13 -21.33 3.23 10.74
CA GLU A 13 -22.23 4.39 10.78
C GLU A 13 -21.48 5.70 10.47
N ASN A 14 -20.21 5.80 10.87
CA ASN A 14 -19.39 6.98 10.63
C ASN A 14 -19.01 7.13 9.14
N ARG A 15 -19.44 8.25 8.53
CA ARG A 15 -19.16 8.58 7.12
C ARG A 15 -17.65 8.71 6.85
N ALA A 16 -16.88 9.26 7.79
CA ALA A 16 -15.44 9.42 7.65
C ALA A 16 -14.70 8.08 7.69
N ALA A 17 -15.09 7.19 8.60
CA ALA A 17 -14.53 5.85 8.69
C ALA A 17 -14.80 5.02 7.42
N ARG A 18 -16.02 5.10 6.87
CA ARG A 18 -16.36 4.48 5.59
C ARG A 18 -15.57 5.05 4.41
N ALA A 19 -15.42 6.37 4.34
CA ALA A 19 -14.64 7.02 3.28
C ALA A 19 -13.17 6.59 3.33
N GLY A 20 -12.58 6.56 4.53
CA GLY A 20 -11.22 6.05 4.74
C GLY A 20 -11.08 4.60 4.30
N LEU A 21 -12.03 3.73 4.69
CA LEU A 21 -12.02 2.33 4.30
C LEU A 21 -12.12 2.14 2.78
N LEU A 22 -12.98 2.92 2.13
CA LEU A 22 -13.20 2.90 0.69
C LEU A 22 -11.97 3.31 -0.11
N ILE A 23 -11.09 4.13 0.46
CA ILE A 23 -9.82 4.53 -0.16
C ILE A 23 -8.70 3.52 0.17
N VAL A 24 -8.57 3.14 1.43
CA VAL A 24 -7.42 2.33 1.91
C VAL A 24 -7.50 0.88 1.44
N ILE A 25 -8.68 0.25 1.50
CA ILE A 25 -8.83 -1.15 1.09
C ILE A 25 -8.38 -1.38 -0.37
N PRO A 26 -8.86 -0.65 -1.38
CA PRO A 26 -8.44 -0.91 -2.75
C PRO A 26 -6.96 -0.64 -2.98
N ILE A 27 -6.37 0.35 -2.30
CA ILE A 27 -4.91 0.60 -2.37
C ILE A 27 -4.14 -0.59 -1.81
N LEU A 28 -4.51 -1.07 -0.62
CA LEU A 28 -3.88 -2.24 -0.01
C LEU A 28 -4.02 -3.47 -0.90
N LEU A 29 -5.22 -3.71 -1.46
CA LEU A 29 -5.45 -4.81 -2.38
C LEU A 29 -4.60 -4.68 -3.64
N ALA A 30 -4.56 -3.50 -4.28
CA ALA A 30 -3.77 -3.25 -5.47
C ALA A 30 -2.27 -3.50 -5.20
N VAL A 31 -1.73 -2.93 -4.13
CA VAL A 31 -0.34 -3.08 -3.72
C VAL A 31 -0.02 -4.53 -3.35
N SER A 32 -0.89 -5.25 -2.63
CA SER A 32 -0.65 -6.64 -2.27
C SER A 32 -0.83 -7.61 -3.43
N THR A 33 -1.68 -7.32 -4.42
CA THR A 33 -2.00 -8.27 -5.51
C THR A 33 -1.40 -7.92 -6.87
N TYR A 34 -0.65 -6.80 -7.01
CA TYR A 34 -0.20 -6.36 -8.34
C TYR A 34 0.57 -7.43 -9.13
N SER A 35 1.33 -8.31 -8.46
CA SER A 35 2.06 -9.39 -9.11
C SER A 35 1.18 -10.40 -9.85
N LEU A 36 -0.13 -10.45 -9.57
CA LEU A 36 -1.05 -11.39 -10.18
C LEU A 36 -1.68 -10.86 -11.48
N TRP A 37 -1.89 -9.54 -11.57
CA TRP A 37 -2.63 -8.91 -12.67
C TRP A 37 -1.80 -7.92 -13.49
N TRP A 38 -0.67 -7.43 -12.97
CA TRP A 38 0.20 -6.51 -13.68
C TRP A 38 1.34 -7.27 -14.38
N PRO A 39 1.41 -7.26 -15.73
CA PRO A 39 2.37 -8.07 -16.48
C PRO A 39 3.77 -7.47 -16.52
N PHE A 40 3.94 -6.18 -16.21
CA PHE A 40 5.23 -5.50 -16.27
C PHE A 40 6.01 -5.68 -14.98
N SER A 41 7.28 -6.07 -15.10
CA SER A 41 8.16 -6.09 -13.94
C SER A 41 8.64 -4.65 -13.63
N PRO A 42 8.74 -4.25 -12.35
CA PRO A 42 9.13 -2.88 -11.97
C PRO A 42 10.53 -2.46 -12.46
N ASN A 43 11.37 -3.44 -12.79
CA ASN A 43 12.75 -3.26 -13.21
C ASN A 43 12.98 -3.62 -14.68
N ALA A 44 11.96 -4.07 -15.42
CA ALA A 44 12.09 -4.29 -16.86
C ALA A 44 12.28 -2.96 -17.57
N ILE A 45 13.30 -2.90 -18.43
CA ILE A 45 13.64 -1.75 -19.24
C ILE A 45 13.15 -2.01 -20.66
N ASP A 46 12.25 -1.17 -21.15
CA ASP A 46 11.88 -1.14 -22.56
C ASP A 46 12.39 0.14 -23.23
N LEU A 47 13.47 0.00 -24.01
CA LEU A 47 14.08 1.12 -24.74
C LEU A 47 13.13 1.76 -25.77
N ARG A 48 12.09 1.05 -26.21
CA ARG A 48 11.07 1.58 -27.13
C ARG A 48 9.99 2.38 -26.40
N ALA A 49 9.95 2.31 -25.08
CA ALA A 49 9.00 3.00 -24.24
C ALA A 49 9.68 4.09 -23.40
N ILE A 50 10.75 4.73 -23.84
CA ILE A 50 11.37 5.83 -23.06
C ILE A 50 10.47 7.07 -23.06
N ASN A 51 10.22 7.65 -21.87
CA ASN A 51 9.44 8.88 -21.68
C ASN A 51 8.07 8.88 -22.39
N LYS A 52 7.39 7.74 -22.42
CA LYS A 52 6.03 7.68 -22.97
C LYS A 52 5.03 8.11 -21.91
N GLY A 53 4.06 8.92 -22.35
CA GLY A 53 2.93 9.31 -21.51
C GLY A 53 1.98 8.15 -21.20
N PRO A 54 0.90 8.41 -20.45
CA PRO A 54 -0.13 7.43 -20.11
C PRO A 54 -0.70 6.76 -21.37
N SER A 55 -0.75 5.43 -21.36
CA SER A 55 -1.27 4.62 -22.46
C SER A 55 -2.00 3.38 -21.94
N ALA A 56 -2.77 2.70 -22.79
CA ALA A 56 -3.46 1.46 -22.42
C ALA A 56 -2.50 0.34 -21.98
N ILE A 57 -1.25 0.40 -22.45
CA ILE A 57 -0.17 -0.53 -22.12
C ILE A 57 0.50 -0.10 -20.81
N HIS A 58 0.89 1.17 -20.71
CA HIS A 58 1.49 1.77 -19.53
C HIS A 58 0.52 2.79 -18.92
N TRP A 59 -0.30 2.36 -17.96
CA TRP A 59 -1.40 3.20 -17.43
C TRP A 59 -0.93 4.55 -16.86
N LEU A 60 0.27 4.59 -16.28
CA LEU A 60 0.90 5.82 -15.79
C LEU A 60 2.10 6.26 -16.62
N GLY A 61 2.27 5.67 -17.80
CA GLY A 61 3.42 5.89 -18.66
C GLY A 61 4.68 5.22 -18.15
N SER A 62 5.80 5.65 -18.72
CA SER A 62 7.11 5.08 -18.49
C SER A 62 8.14 6.15 -18.14
N ASP A 63 9.16 5.76 -17.38
CA ASP A 63 10.20 6.67 -16.92
C ASP A 63 11.25 6.98 -18.00
N GLY A 64 12.25 7.82 -17.65
CA GLY A 64 13.34 8.23 -18.54
C GLY A 64 14.26 7.09 -18.99
N VAL A 65 14.10 5.89 -18.45
CA VAL A 65 14.82 4.68 -18.86
C VAL A 65 13.88 3.69 -19.56
N GLY A 66 12.57 3.97 -19.61
CA GLY A 66 11.57 3.11 -20.24
C GLY A 66 11.00 2.03 -19.34
N ARG A 67 11.03 2.22 -18.01
CA ARG A 67 10.37 1.33 -17.04
C ARG A 67 8.94 1.78 -16.80
N ASP A 68 8.06 0.84 -16.54
CA ASP A 68 6.65 1.12 -16.24
C ASP A 68 6.48 1.82 -14.88
N VAL A 69 5.88 3.01 -14.89
CA VAL A 69 5.72 3.83 -13.67
C VAL A 69 4.71 3.19 -12.70
N MET A 70 3.65 2.56 -13.21
CA MET A 70 2.63 1.91 -12.38
C MET A 70 3.21 0.72 -11.59
N ALA A 71 3.98 -0.15 -12.25
CA ALA A 71 4.68 -1.27 -11.62
C ALA A 71 5.60 -0.79 -10.50
N ARG A 72 6.33 0.31 -10.73
CA ARG A 72 7.23 0.91 -9.73
C ARG A 72 6.48 1.50 -8.55
N LEU A 73 5.34 2.15 -8.78
CA LEU A 73 4.49 2.68 -7.71
C LEU A 73 3.91 1.56 -6.84
N LEU A 74 3.41 0.47 -7.45
CA LEU A 74 2.87 -0.67 -6.72
C LEU A 74 3.94 -1.42 -5.92
N GLN A 75 5.12 -1.64 -6.52
CA GLN A 75 6.28 -2.19 -5.82
C GLN A 75 6.76 -1.29 -4.67
N GLY A 76 6.83 0.03 -4.90
CA GLY A 76 7.19 1.01 -3.88
C GLY A 76 6.20 0.99 -2.72
N GLY A 77 4.90 0.92 -3.01
CA GLY A 77 3.85 0.74 -2.01
C GLY A 77 4.06 -0.48 -1.12
N ARG A 78 4.43 -1.64 -1.69
CA ARG A 78 4.72 -2.86 -0.90
C ARG A 78 5.88 -2.63 0.06
N ILE A 79 6.94 -1.98 -0.42
CA ILE A 79 8.13 -1.70 0.39
C ILE A 79 7.77 -0.73 1.52
N SER A 80 7.03 0.34 1.23
CA SER A 80 6.57 1.30 2.25
C SER A 80 5.72 0.64 3.33
N LEU A 81 4.81 -0.27 2.96
CA LEU A 81 4.01 -1.04 3.91
C LEU A 81 4.89 -1.92 4.82
N LEU A 82 5.87 -2.60 4.25
CA LEU A 82 6.80 -3.44 5.01
C LEU A 82 7.60 -2.61 6.02
N VAL A 83 8.14 -1.47 5.57
CA VAL A 83 8.88 -0.54 6.44
C VAL A 83 8.00 -0.02 7.57
N ALA A 84 6.75 0.36 7.28
CA ALA A 84 5.82 0.83 8.31
C ALA A 84 5.55 -0.25 9.37
N VAL A 85 5.30 -1.50 8.95
CA VAL A 85 5.09 -2.62 9.88
C VAL A 85 6.32 -2.87 10.75
N CYS A 86 7.52 -2.90 10.16
CA CYS A 86 8.76 -3.07 10.90
C CYS A 86 8.99 -1.94 11.92
N SER A 87 8.74 -0.69 11.52
CA SER A 87 8.86 0.47 12.40
C SER A 87 7.91 0.37 13.59
N ILE A 88 6.64 0.03 13.36
CA ILE A 88 5.65 -0.14 14.42
C ILE A 88 6.05 -1.27 15.37
N ALA A 89 6.51 -2.40 14.85
CA ALA A 89 6.94 -3.53 15.67
C ALA A 89 8.07 -3.13 16.63
N ILE A 90 9.08 -2.41 16.13
CA ILE A 90 10.19 -1.89 16.95
C ILE A 90 9.66 -0.92 18.01
N SER A 91 8.79 0.02 17.63
CA SER A 91 8.21 0.97 18.57
C SER A 91 7.41 0.28 19.69
N ILE A 92 6.65 -0.77 19.36
CA ILE A 92 5.91 -1.56 20.35
C ILE A 92 6.87 -2.25 21.32
N VAL A 93 7.93 -2.89 20.83
CA VAL A 93 8.92 -3.57 21.67
C VAL A 93 9.59 -2.59 22.63
N ILE A 94 10.08 -1.46 22.11
CA ILE A 94 10.74 -0.43 22.94
C ILE A 94 9.75 0.15 23.96
N GLY A 95 8.55 0.54 23.52
CA GLY A 95 7.53 1.11 24.39
C GLY A 95 7.10 0.13 25.49
N PHE A 96 6.98 -1.16 25.18
CA PHE A 96 6.69 -2.20 26.15
C PHE A 96 7.80 -2.35 27.18
N LEU A 97 9.07 -2.42 26.77
CA LEU A 97 10.21 -2.56 27.68
C LEU A 97 10.33 -1.35 28.62
N VAL A 98 10.23 -0.14 28.08
CA VAL A 98 10.27 1.10 28.88
C VAL A 98 9.10 1.15 29.86
N GLY A 99 7.90 0.81 29.40
CA GLY A 99 6.72 0.74 30.25
C GLY A 99 6.88 -0.26 31.38
N ALA A 100 7.40 -1.46 31.10
CA ALA A 100 7.61 -2.51 32.08
C ALA A 100 8.65 -2.15 33.15
N VAL A 101 9.69 -1.38 32.82
CA VAL A 101 10.72 -0.92 33.79
C VAL A 101 10.22 0.24 34.65
N ALA A 102 9.36 1.10 34.11
CA ALA A 102 8.81 2.24 34.83
C ALA A 102 7.59 1.89 35.71
N SER A 103 7.00 0.70 35.49
CA SER A 103 5.88 0.16 36.27
C SER A 103 6.36 -0.36 37.63
#